data_AF-A0A4Y7PR54-F1
#
_entry.id   AF-A0A4Y7PR54-F1
#
_cell.length_a   1.000
_cell.length_b   1.000
_cell.length_c   1.000
_cell.angle_alpha   90.00
_cell.angle_beta   90.00
_cell.angle_gamma   90.00
#
_symmetry.space_group_name_H-M   'P 1'
#
loop_
_entity.id
_entity.type
_entity.pdbx_description
1 polymer ?
#
loop_
_entity_poly.entity_id
_entity_poly.type
_entity_poly.pdbx_seq_one_letter_code
_entity_poly.pdbx_strand_id
1 'polypeptide(L)'
;MLINSRPPLNELILSGIPMSEETFLECLSYTPALTKLTAWGIRFSDTTLGFLTIKDATIKTSAALCPRLKFLDLGLNSHFSPSAMKELIISRSQDSVQVAETVTTRELLRTVYCSSFMMESVLSDPAIAKCVNEGLECLQLECE
;
A
#
# COMPACT_ATOMS: atom_id res chain seq x y z
N MET A 1 -12.15 -26.62 -11.55
CA MET A 1 -12.68 -25.34 -12.08
C MET A 1 -13.39 -24.63 -10.94
N LEU A 2 -12.74 -23.66 -10.29
CA LEU A 2 -13.38 -22.78 -9.30
C LEU A 2 -14.14 -21.68 -10.04
N ILE A 3 -15.24 -22.08 -10.69
CA ILE A 3 -16.06 -21.24 -11.56
C ILE A 3 -17.12 -20.43 -10.77
N ASN A 4 -17.16 -20.56 -9.43
CA ASN A 4 -18.36 -20.25 -8.62
C ASN A 4 -18.14 -19.56 -7.26
N SER A 5 -17.15 -18.71 -7.00
CA SER A 5 -17.10 -18.08 -5.65
C SER A 5 -16.59 -16.66 -5.60
N ARG A 6 -17.59 -15.75 -5.66
CA ARG A 6 -17.61 -14.34 -5.23
C ARG A 6 -16.84 -13.35 -6.12
N PRO A 7 -17.37 -12.13 -6.31
CA PRO A 7 -16.60 -11.05 -6.93
C PRO A 7 -15.26 -10.91 -6.21
N PRO A 8 -14.20 -10.50 -6.91
CA PRO A 8 -12.88 -10.34 -6.31
C PRO A 8 -12.96 -9.49 -5.04
N LEU A 9 -12.24 -9.90 -3.99
CA LEU A 9 -12.21 -9.15 -2.75
C LEU A 9 -11.57 -7.78 -3.01
N ASN A 10 -12.37 -6.72 -2.85
CA ASN A 10 -11.94 -5.33 -3.09
C ASN A 10 -11.54 -4.62 -1.79
N GLU A 11 -12.10 -5.05 -0.66
CA GLU A 11 -11.84 -4.43 0.64
C GLU A 11 -11.52 -5.52 1.67
N LEU A 12 -10.44 -5.31 2.41
CA LEU A 12 -9.99 -6.19 3.48
C LEU A 12 -9.72 -5.34 4.72
N ILE A 13 -10.42 -5.66 5.81
CA ILE A 13 -10.27 -5.00 7.10
C ILE A 13 -9.94 -6.09 8.13
N LEU A 14 -8.75 -6.00 8.72
CA LEU A 14 -8.26 -6.88 9.77
C LEU A 14 -7.96 -6.05 11.01
N SER A 15 -8.56 -6.40 12.15
CA SER A 15 -8.34 -5.70 13.42
C SER A 15 -8.19 -6.70 14.56
N GLY A 16 -7.07 -6.60 15.30
CA GLY A 16 -6.83 -7.43 16.49
C GLY A 16 -6.64 -8.92 16.21
N ILE A 17 -6.41 -9.29 14.95
CA ILE A 17 -6.19 -10.70 14.57
C ILE A 17 -4.72 -11.05 14.83
N PRO A 18 -4.42 -12.08 15.64
CA PRO A 18 -3.05 -12.53 15.85
C PRO A 18 -2.56 -13.22 14.57
N MET A 19 -1.96 -12.45 13.68
CA MET A 19 -1.45 -12.88 12.38
C MET A 19 0.00 -12.44 12.23
N SER A 20 0.85 -13.32 11.68
CA SER A 20 2.23 -12.95 11.34
C SER A 20 2.27 -12.12 10.06
N GLU A 21 3.33 -11.33 9.89
CA GLU A 21 3.58 -10.59 8.64
C GLU A 21 3.62 -11.52 7.42
N GLU A 22 4.23 -12.69 7.55
CA GLU A 22 4.32 -13.70 6.48
C GLU A 22 2.95 -14.20 6.03
N THR A 23 2.10 -14.63 6.97
CA THR A 23 0.74 -15.09 6.67
C THR A 23 -0.10 -13.98 6.05
N PHE A 24 0.08 -12.75 6.52
CA PHE A 24 -0.58 -11.59 5.93
C PHE A 24 -0.19 -11.36 4.46
N LEU A 25 1.11 -11.40 4.15
CA LEU A 25 1.61 -11.25 2.79
C LEU A 25 1.14 -12.39 1.87
N GLU A 26 1.11 -13.62 2.40
CA GLU A 26 0.53 -14.76 1.71
C GLU A 26 -0.96 -14.52 1.39
N CYS A 27 -1.76 -14.03 2.35
CA CYS A 27 -3.16 -13.66 2.12
C CYS A 27 -3.30 -12.60 1.02
N LEU A 28 -2.46 -11.57 1.00
CA LEU A 28 -2.50 -10.52 -0.02
C LEU A 28 -2.17 -11.06 -1.42
N SER A 29 -1.34 -12.09 -1.53
CA SER A 29 -1.03 -12.74 -2.82
C SER A 29 -2.25 -13.38 -3.49
N TYR A 30 -3.25 -13.77 -2.70
CA TYR A 30 -4.53 -14.32 -3.19
C TYR A 30 -5.56 -13.24 -3.54
N THR A 31 -5.30 -11.97 -3.24
CA THR A 31 -6.25 -10.85 -3.43
C THR A 31 -5.68 -9.71 -4.30
N PRO A 32 -5.22 -9.96 -5.54
CA PRO A 32 -4.57 -8.93 -6.36
C PRO A 32 -5.50 -7.77 -6.75
N ALA A 33 -6.82 -7.96 -6.68
CA ALA A 33 -7.81 -6.95 -7.01
C ALA A 33 -8.15 -5.99 -5.86
N LEU A 34 -7.49 -6.14 -4.70
CA LEU A 34 -7.77 -5.36 -3.51
C LEU A 34 -7.53 -3.86 -3.77
N THR A 35 -8.55 -3.05 -3.47
CA THR A 35 -8.52 -1.59 -3.58
C THR A 35 -8.40 -0.89 -2.23
N LYS A 36 -8.84 -1.55 -1.15
CA LYS A 36 -8.79 -1.01 0.21
C LYS A 36 -8.24 -2.04 1.18
N LEU A 37 -7.22 -1.64 1.93
CA LEU A 37 -6.58 -2.45 2.94
C LEU A 37 -6.52 -1.66 4.26
N THR A 38 -7.15 -2.22 5.28
CA THR A 38 -7.01 -1.77 6.67
C THR A 38 -6.54 -2.97 7.49
N ALA A 39 -5.40 -2.86 8.15
CA ALA A 39 -4.86 -3.92 8.97
C ALA A 39 -4.23 -3.36 10.24
N TRP A 40 -4.78 -3.72 11.40
CA TRP A 40 -4.34 -3.26 12.70
C TRP A 40 -3.92 -4.41 13.60
N GLY A 41 -2.89 -4.19 14.41
CA GLY A 41 -2.39 -5.17 15.36
C GLY A 41 -1.34 -6.14 14.78
N ILE A 42 -0.93 -5.97 13.53
CA ILE A 42 0.16 -6.71 12.89
C ILE A 42 1.41 -5.83 12.87
N ARG A 43 2.57 -6.41 13.15
CA ARG A 43 3.86 -5.70 13.07
C ARG A 43 4.36 -5.69 11.62
N PHE A 44 4.07 -4.62 10.90
CA PHE A 44 4.54 -4.45 9.53
C PHE A 44 5.95 -3.85 9.49
N SER A 45 6.80 -4.41 8.61
CA SER A 45 8.15 -3.93 8.35
C SER A 45 8.27 -3.31 6.95
N ASP A 46 9.45 -2.79 6.62
CA ASP A 46 9.79 -2.32 5.27
C ASP A 46 9.55 -3.40 4.22
N THR A 47 9.64 -4.68 4.60
CA THR A 47 9.33 -5.82 3.74
C THR A 47 7.88 -5.75 3.25
N THR A 48 6.92 -5.50 4.15
CA THR A 48 5.51 -5.38 3.78
C THR A 48 5.30 -4.26 2.76
N LEU A 49 5.86 -3.08 3.03
CA LEU A 49 5.74 -1.96 2.08
C LEU A 49 6.42 -2.30 0.76
N GLY A 50 7.59 -2.93 0.78
CA GLY A 50 8.32 -3.35 -0.40
C GLY A 50 7.57 -4.33 -1.30
N PHE A 51 6.69 -5.17 -0.74
CA PHE A 51 5.78 -6.03 -1.52
C PHE A 51 4.61 -5.25 -2.10
N LEU A 52 4.17 -4.17 -1.48
CA LEU A 52 3.14 -3.28 -2.01
C LEU A 52 3.71 -2.30 -3.05
N THR A 53 4.97 -1.92 -2.93
CA THR A 53 5.66 -0.99 -3.83
C THR A 53 5.76 -1.55 -5.24
N ILE A 54 5.39 -0.75 -6.24
CA ILE A 54 5.44 -1.15 -7.65
C ILE A 54 6.85 -0.90 -8.17
N LYS A 55 7.62 -1.97 -8.34
CA LYS A 55 8.97 -1.91 -8.90
C LYS A 55 8.92 -1.93 -10.43
N ASP A 56 9.78 -1.14 -11.06
CA ASP A 56 9.87 -1.11 -12.52
C ASP A 56 10.23 -2.50 -13.08
N ALA A 57 9.57 -2.85 -14.18
CA ALA A 57 9.65 -4.17 -14.83
C ALA A 57 11.06 -4.55 -15.34
N THR A 58 12.03 -3.63 -15.27
CA THR A 58 13.43 -3.88 -15.62
C THR A 58 14.12 -4.84 -14.64
N ILE A 59 13.61 -4.94 -13.40
CA ILE A 59 14.12 -5.87 -12.40
C ILE A 59 13.05 -6.95 -12.19
N LYS A 60 13.35 -8.19 -12.62
CA LYS A 60 12.47 -9.39 -12.54
C LYS A 60 12.07 -9.82 -11.10
N THR A 61 12.27 -8.98 -10.10
CA THR A 61 12.01 -9.28 -8.70
C THR A 61 10.57 -8.95 -8.33
N SER A 62 9.75 -10.00 -8.22
CA SER A 62 8.41 -10.07 -7.61
C SER A 62 7.39 -9.03 -8.08
N ALA A 63 6.29 -9.49 -8.68
CA ALA A 63 5.14 -8.64 -8.94
C ALA A 63 4.64 -8.01 -7.63
N ALA A 64 4.29 -6.72 -7.67
CA ALA A 64 3.74 -6.03 -6.53
C ALA A 64 2.40 -6.65 -6.12
N LEU A 65 2.22 -6.83 -4.81
CA LEU A 65 0.96 -7.26 -4.23
C LEU A 65 -0.05 -6.11 -4.31
N CYS A 66 -1.29 -6.46 -4.69
CA CYS A 66 -2.41 -5.54 -4.76
C CYS A 66 -2.11 -4.28 -5.61
N PRO A 67 -1.82 -4.40 -6.91
CA PRO A 67 -1.50 -3.25 -7.79
C PRO A 67 -2.64 -2.23 -7.96
N ARG A 68 -3.85 -2.58 -7.49
CA ARG A 68 -5.05 -1.73 -7.51
C ARG A 68 -5.30 -0.99 -6.19
N LEU A 69 -4.37 -1.06 -5.24
CA LEU A 69 -4.58 -0.50 -3.93
C LEU A 69 -4.68 1.03 -3.97
N LYS A 70 -5.84 1.55 -3.58
CA LYS A 70 -6.17 2.98 -3.47
C LYS A 70 -6.10 3.48 -2.04
N PHE A 71 -6.45 2.64 -1.08
CA PHE A 71 -6.53 2.99 0.33
C PHE A 71 -5.68 2.04 1.16
N LEU A 72 -4.79 2.60 1.97
CA LEU A 72 -3.90 1.86 2.85
C LEU A 72 -3.95 2.42 4.28
N ASP A 73 -4.25 1.54 5.22
CA ASP A 73 -4.15 1.78 6.65
C ASP A 73 -3.52 0.55 7.32
N LEU A 74 -2.35 0.74 7.93
CA LEU A 74 -1.59 -0.32 8.60
C LEU A 74 -1.51 -0.12 10.12
N GLY A 75 -2.29 0.83 10.65
CA GLY A 75 -2.34 1.13 12.07
C GLY A 75 -1.05 1.71 12.65
N LEU A 76 -1.10 2.04 13.94
CA LEU A 76 -0.03 2.73 14.67
C LEU A 76 1.16 1.84 15.04
N ASN A 77 0.98 0.51 15.11
CA ASN A 77 1.99 -0.45 15.57
C ASN A 77 2.96 -0.91 14.46
N SER A 78 3.04 -0.13 13.38
CA SER A 78 3.90 -0.42 12.26
C SER A 78 5.35 0.01 12.54
N HIS A 79 6.30 -0.83 12.12
CA HIS A 79 7.74 -0.64 12.32
C HIS A 79 8.49 -0.32 11.01
N PHE A 80 7.77 0.01 9.94
CA PHE A 80 8.40 0.45 8.70
C PHE A 80 8.99 1.85 8.81
N SER A 81 10.02 2.11 8.02
CA SER A 81 10.73 3.37 7.91
C SER A 81 9.94 4.39 7.09
N PRO A 82 10.12 5.71 7.35
CA PRO A 82 9.56 6.75 6.49
C PRO A 82 10.02 6.63 5.03
N SER A 83 11.24 6.15 4.78
CA SER A 83 11.77 5.89 3.43
C SER A 83 10.94 4.85 2.67
N ALA A 84 10.62 3.71 3.31
CA ALA A 84 9.82 2.68 2.66
C ALA A 84 8.40 3.16 2.33
N MET A 85 7.81 4.00 3.20
CA MET A 85 6.51 4.62 2.94
C MET A 85 6.56 5.61 1.76
N LYS A 86 7.63 6.43 1.68
CA LYS A 86 7.83 7.35 0.55
C LYS A 86 7.96 6.60 -0.77
N GLU A 87 8.79 5.56 -0.81
CA GLU A 87 8.96 4.71 -2.00
C GLU A 87 7.63 4.11 -2.44
N LEU A 88 6.83 3.59 -1.51
CA LEU A 88 5.50 3.06 -1.80
C LEU A 88 4.59 4.12 -2.46
N ILE A 89 4.49 5.31 -1.86
CA ILE A 89 3.63 6.38 -2.37
C ILE A 89 4.08 6.82 -3.76
N ILE A 90 5.38 7.11 -3.95
CA ILE A 90 5.94 7.55 -5.23
C ILE A 90 5.76 6.48 -6.31
N SER A 91 5.98 5.21 -5.96
CA SER A 91 5.78 4.08 -6.88
C SER A 91 4.33 3.90 -7.31
N ARG A 92 3.37 4.57 -6.67
CA ARG A 92 1.93 4.46 -6.94
C ARG A 92 1.29 5.81 -7.34
N SER A 93 2.08 6.85 -7.57
CA SER A 93 1.61 8.16 -8.03
C SER A 93 1.51 8.25 -9.56
N GLN A 94 0.98 9.38 -10.09
CA GLN A 94 0.69 9.55 -11.52
C GLN A 94 1.94 9.52 -12.40
N ASP A 95 3.04 10.12 -11.95
CA ASP A 95 4.29 10.18 -12.72
C ASP A 95 4.85 8.78 -13.02
N SER A 96 4.67 7.82 -12.11
CA SER A 96 5.15 6.45 -12.28
C SER A 96 4.19 5.56 -13.09
N VAL A 97 2.99 6.04 -13.44
CA VAL A 97 2.05 5.31 -14.32
C VAL A 97 2.34 5.59 -15.79
N GLN A 98 2.82 6.79 -16.16
CA GLN A 98 3.07 7.15 -17.56
C GLN A 98 4.19 6.33 -18.23
N VAL A 99 5.09 5.74 -17.47
CA VAL A 99 6.20 4.93 -18.00
C VAL A 99 5.78 3.50 -18.37
N ALA A 100 4.62 3.03 -17.87
CA ALA A 100 4.20 1.64 -17.98
C ALA A 100 2.97 1.47 -18.89
N GLU A 101 3.11 1.74 -20.19
CA GLU A 101 2.04 1.64 -21.22
C GLU A 101 1.45 0.22 -21.42
N THR A 102 1.79 -0.77 -20.60
CA THR A 102 1.35 -2.17 -20.80
C THR A 102 0.57 -2.79 -19.63
N VAL A 103 0.34 -2.08 -18.52
CA VAL A 103 -0.39 -2.63 -17.35
C VAL A 103 -1.68 -1.85 -17.09
N THR A 104 -2.75 -2.24 -17.78
CA THR A 104 -4.12 -1.68 -17.68
C THR A 104 -4.81 -1.91 -16.32
N THR A 105 -4.13 -2.45 -15.31
CA THR A 105 -4.72 -2.82 -14.02
C THR A 105 -4.10 -2.11 -12.83
N ARG A 106 -3.30 -1.06 -13.04
CA ARG A 106 -2.70 -0.30 -11.94
C ARG A 106 -3.60 0.87 -11.55
N GLU A 107 -3.86 1.03 -10.26
CA GLU A 107 -4.59 2.18 -9.72
C GLU A 107 -3.69 3.04 -8.83
N LEU A 108 -3.99 4.33 -8.77
CA LEU A 108 -3.25 5.29 -7.97
C LEU A 108 -3.60 5.13 -6.48
N LEU A 109 -2.59 5.25 -5.63
CA LEU A 109 -2.82 5.36 -4.19
C LEU A 109 -3.46 6.74 -3.91
N ARG A 110 -4.63 6.73 -3.26
CA ARG A 110 -5.44 7.92 -2.98
C ARG A 110 -5.42 8.31 -1.52
N THR A 111 -5.38 7.35 -0.62
CA THR A 111 -5.41 7.62 0.82
C THR A 111 -4.42 6.72 1.54
N VAL A 112 -3.60 7.32 2.40
CA VAL A 112 -2.67 6.61 3.27
C VAL A 112 -2.82 7.12 4.69
N TYR A 113 -2.97 6.19 5.63
CA TYR A 113 -2.95 6.47 7.05
C TYR A 113 -1.56 6.22 7.62
N CYS A 114 -1.03 7.22 8.33
CA CYS A 114 0.28 7.18 8.95
C CYS A 114 0.20 7.62 10.42
N SER A 115 1.18 7.20 11.21
CA SER A 115 1.40 7.82 12.52
C SER A 115 1.86 9.27 12.35
N SER A 116 1.53 10.13 13.32
CA SER A 116 1.89 11.55 13.30
C SER A 116 3.38 11.79 13.09
N PHE A 117 4.22 11.04 13.81
CA PHE A 117 5.68 11.10 13.68
C PHE A 117 6.17 10.79 12.27
N MET A 118 5.55 9.79 11.61
CA MET A 118 5.91 9.45 10.25
C MET A 118 5.39 10.46 9.24
N MET A 119 4.21 11.03 9.49
CA MET A 119 3.57 11.98 8.59
C MET A 119 4.44 13.22 8.35
N GLU A 120 5.06 13.78 9.39
CA GLU A 120 5.98 14.92 9.24
C GLU A 120 7.20 14.58 8.34
N SER A 121 7.80 13.40 8.56
CA SER A 121 8.94 12.94 7.76
C SER A 121 8.56 12.66 6.30
N VAL A 122 7.35 12.12 6.08
CA VAL A 122 6.82 11.81 4.74
C VAL A 122 6.46 13.08 3.98
N LEU A 123 5.76 14.02 4.62
CA LEU A 123 5.30 15.27 3.98
C LEU A 123 6.41 16.30 3.74
N SER A 124 7.53 16.21 4.45
CA SER A 124 8.71 17.03 4.17
C SER A 124 9.41 16.67 2.84
N ASP A 125 9.04 15.56 2.22
CA ASP A 125 9.57 15.14 0.93
C ASP A 125 8.87 15.88 -0.23
N PRO A 126 9.61 16.62 -1.09
CA PRO A 126 9.01 17.35 -2.21
C PRO A 126 8.24 16.46 -3.19
N ALA A 127 8.67 15.21 -3.39
CA ALA A 127 7.98 14.28 -4.30
C ALA A 127 6.61 13.87 -3.74
N ILE A 128 6.52 13.69 -2.42
CA ILE A 128 5.26 13.40 -1.74
C ILE A 128 4.35 14.63 -1.72
N ALA A 129 4.91 15.82 -1.46
CA ALA A 129 4.16 17.07 -1.53
C ALA A 129 3.51 17.25 -2.92
N LYS A 130 4.22 16.90 -3.99
CA LYS A 130 3.65 16.85 -5.35
C LYS A 130 2.48 15.85 -5.43
N CYS A 131 2.64 14.63 -4.91
CA CYS A 131 1.56 13.63 -4.90
C CYS A 131 0.32 14.12 -4.14
N VAL A 132 0.49 14.84 -3.03
CA VAL A 132 -0.61 15.44 -2.25
C VAL A 132 -1.33 16.50 -3.08
N ASN A 133 -0.60 17.37 -3.77
CA ASN A 133 -1.19 18.36 -4.68
C ASN A 133 -1.96 17.72 -5.86
N GLU A 134 -1.63 16.48 -6.22
CA GLU A 134 -2.32 15.67 -7.25
C GLU A 134 -3.49 14.84 -6.70
N GLY A 135 -3.83 15.01 -5.42
CA GLY A 135 -5.00 14.39 -4.78
C GLY A 135 -4.70 13.11 -4.00
N LEU A 136 -3.48 12.93 -3.50
CA LEU A 136 -3.18 11.99 -2.42
C LEU A 136 -3.57 12.61 -1.07
N GLU A 137 -4.32 11.86 -0.27
CA GLU A 137 -4.69 12.20 1.10
C GLU A 137 -3.79 11.43 2.08
N CYS A 138 -2.93 12.15 2.80
CA CYS A 138 -2.18 11.61 3.93
C CYS A 138 -2.95 11.97 5.21
N LEU A 139 -3.53 10.97 5.86
CA LEU A 139 -4.35 11.14 7.06
C LEU A 139 -3.60 10.63 8.29
N GLN A 140 -3.76 11.36 9.38
CA GLN A 140 -3.19 10.97 10.67
C GLN A 140 -4.13 9.96 11.35
N LEU A 141 -3.54 8.90 11.91
CA LEU A 141 -4.25 8.03 12.85
C LEU A 141 -4.30 8.71 14.22
N GLU A 142 -5.50 9.00 14.72
CA GLU A 142 -5.72 9.46 16.10
C GLU A 142 -5.77 8.23 17.03
N CYS A 143 -5.07 8.30 18.16
CA CYS A 143 -5.22 7.30 19.23
C CYS A 143 -6.53 7.58 19.97
N GLU A 144 -7.50 6.66 19.91
CA GLU A 144 -8.61 6.60 20.88
C GLU A 144 -8.18 5.91 22.19
#